data_AF-A0A2H9TMC5-F1
#
_entry.id   AF-A0A2H9TMC5-F1
#
_cell.length_a   1.000
_cell.length_b   1.000
_cell.length_c   1.000
_cell.angle_alpha   90.00
_cell.angle_beta   90.00
_cell.angle_gamma   90.00
#
_symmetry.space_group_name_H-M   'P 1'
#
loop_
_entity.id
_entity.type
_entity.pdbx_description
1 polymer ?
#
loop_
_entity_poly.entity_id
_entity_poly.type
_entity_poly.pdbx_seq_one_letter_code
_entity_poly.pdbx_strand_id
1 'polypeptide(L)'
;MGTDLDDLFGIPEDISKVQFIHEDPTSTSDSSSPRLNSDTPATLANLETVMQRIVAIEEVLRQVICVVQQTPVRPAEIRKGQLDRHCITLFEKHPEPTITQLAGLIRSLEDIFPGHDRRELLSLVRRWFRKKREEVGLKVVAALKRMYGDLKSKRDEIEKALQDETFDFGTLIEETRLCLESTPAVIGFCREKINCQLRRLQS
;
A
#
# COMPACT_ATOMS: atom_id res chain seq x y z
N MET A 1 13.79 28.87 21.72
CA MET A 1 14.00 27.42 21.68
C MET A 1 13.54 26.94 20.32
N GLY A 2 14.43 27.04 19.33
CA GLY A 2 14.22 26.51 17.99
C GLY A 2 15.24 25.39 17.81
N THR A 3 14.79 24.22 17.39
CA THR A 3 15.67 23.12 17.00
C THR A 3 15.43 22.89 15.52
N ASP A 4 16.45 23.25 14.74
CA ASP A 4 16.59 23.00 13.32
C ASP A 4 16.48 21.51 13.01
N LEU A 5 15.80 21.22 11.90
CA LEU A 5 15.49 19.88 11.39
C LEU A 5 16.45 19.45 10.27
N ASP A 6 17.63 20.07 10.19
CA ASP A 6 18.59 19.86 9.09
C ASP A 6 19.63 18.76 9.34
N ASP A 7 19.58 18.04 10.47
CA ASP A 7 20.62 17.08 10.88
C ASP A 7 20.34 15.58 10.60
N LEU A 8 19.31 15.22 9.80
CA LEU A 8 18.94 13.80 9.62
C LEU A 8 19.15 13.16 8.23
N PHE A 9 19.72 13.89 7.28
CA PHE A 9 20.11 13.30 5.98
C PHE A 9 21.58 13.58 5.71
N GLY A 10 22.42 12.66 6.18
CA GLY A 10 23.84 12.60 5.83
C GLY A 10 24.01 12.37 4.33
N ILE A 11 24.15 13.46 3.58
CA ILE A 11 24.72 13.47 2.24
C ILE A 11 26.24 13.49 2.43
N PRO A 12 27.00 12.50 1.95
CA PRO A 12 28.45 12.66 1.85
C PRO A 12 28.75 13.60 0.68
N GLU A 13 28.86 14.89 0.96
CA GLU A 13 29.63 15.84 0.16
C GLU A 13 31.13 15.54 0.36
N ASP A 14 31.70 14.61 -0.42
CA ASP A 14 33.10 14.68 -0.82
C ASP A 14 33.45 13.60 -1.85
N ILE A 15 33.43 13.95 -3.14
CA ILE A 15 34.10 13.16 -4.20
C ILE A 15 35.30 13.95 -4.77
N SER A 16 35.78 14.98 -4.05
CA SER A 16 36.94 15.78 -4.46
C SER A 16 38.29 15.13 -4.10
N LYS A 17 38.33 13.82 -3.82
CA LYS A 17 39.56 13.05 -3.61
C LYS A 17 39.58 11.77 -4.44
N VAL A 18 39.56 11.92 -5.76
CA VAL A 18 40.21 10.94 -6.63
C VAL A 18 41.48 11.61 -7.13
N GLN A 19 42.61 11.24 -6.53
CA GLN A 19 43.93 11.67 -6.95
C GLN A 19 44.15 11.27 -8.42
N PHE A 20 44.30 12.27 -9.28
CA PHE A 20 44.95 12.09 -10.56
C PHE A 20 46.41 11.75 -10.28
N ILE A 21 46.81 10.50 -10.57
CA ILE A 21 48.22 10.16 -10.68
C ILE A 21 48.71 10.78 -11.99
N HIS A 22 49.41 11.89 -11.85
CA HIS A 22 50.18 12.55 -12.90
C HIS A 22 51.60 11.99 -12.80
N GLU A 23 51.96 11.07 -13.69
CA GLU A 23 53.36 10.69 -13.90
C GLU A 23 53.82 11.28 -15.23
N ASP A 24 54.61 12.34 -15.15
CA ASP A 24 55.41 12.85 -16.25
C ASP A 24 56.74 12.08 -16.38
N PRO A 25 57.34 12.07 -17.59
CA PRO A 25 58.23 11.01 -18.03
C PRO A 25 59.68 11.26 -17.62
N THR A 26 60.31 10.27 -16.99
CA THR A 26 61.77 10.18 -16.92
C THR A 26 62.31 9.64 -18.24
N SER A 27 63.04 10.52 -18.93
CA SER A 27 63.93 10.18 -20.04
C SER A 27 64.99 9.18 -19.58
N THR A 28 65.03 8.00 -20.19
CA THR A 28 66.26 7.22 -20.31
C THR A 28 66.21 6.48 -21.64
N SER A 29 67.07 6.96 -22.53
CA SER A 29 67.40 6.35 -23.81
C SER A 29 67.87 4.91 -23.58
N ASP A 30 67.19 3.93 -24.15
CA ASP A 30 67.88 2.77 -24.68
C ASP A 30 67.14 2.18 -25.88
N SER A 31 67.93 1.97 -26.93
CA SER A 31 67.51 1.47 -28.23
C SER A 31 67.09 0.02 -28.12
N SER A 32 65.86 -0.29 -28.53
CA SER A 32 65.48 -1.57 -29.15
C SER A 32 64.10 -1.41 -29.79
N SER A 33 64.09 -1.22 -31.11
CA SER A 33 62.85 -1.22 -31.90
C SER A 33 62.05 -2.50 -31.67
N PRO A 34 60.77 -2.44 -31.26
CA PRO A 34 59.92 -3.60 -31.30
C PRO A 34 59.51 -3.82 -32.76
N ARG A 35 59.79 -5.02 -33.25
CA ARG A 35 59.39 -5.50 -34.58
C ARG A 35 57.89 -5.23 -34.78
N LEU A 36 57.55 -4.61 -35.91
CA LEU A 36 56.20 -4.48 -36.43
C LEU A 36 55.56 -5.89 -36.49
N ASN A 37 54.73 -6.20 -35.51
CA ASN A 37 53.90 -7.40 -35.52
C ASN A 37 52.86 -7.26 -36.64
N SER A 38 52.82 -8.26 -37.51
CA SER A 38 51.97 -8.41 -38.70
C SER A 38 50.46 -8.54 -38.43
N ASP A 39 50.01 -8.29 -37.20
CA ASP A 39 48.67 -8.67 -36.74
C ASP A 39 47.73 -7.48 -36.52
N THR A 40 48.20 -6.25 -36.77
CA THR A 40 47.42 -5.01 -36.73
C THR A 40 46.11 -5.02 -37.55
N PRO A 41 46.03 -5.60 -38.76
CA PRO A 41 44.76 -5.65 -39.48
C PRO A 41 43.77 -6.66 -38.87
N ALA A 42 44.26 -7.75 -38.28
CA ALA A 42 43.42 -8.77 -37.65
C ALA A 42 42.83 -8.27 -36.32
N THR A 43 43.59 -7.52 -35.53
CA THR A 43 43.11 -6.90 -34.29
C THR A 43 42.09 -5.80 -34.57
N LEU A 44 42.28 -5.00 -35.64
CA LEU A 44 41.30 -4.00 -36.08
C LEU A 44 40.00 -4.64 -36.58
N ALA A 45 40.06 -5.72 -37.36
CA ALA A 45 38.88 -6.45 -37.82
C ALA A 45 38.10 -7.09 -36.65
N ASN A 46 38.81 -7.62 -35.65
CA ASN A 46 38.19 -8.15 -34.43
C ASN A 46 37.51 -7.04 -33.61
N LEU A 47 38.12 -5.86 -33.51
CA LEU A 47 37.55 -4.71 -32.82
C LEU A 47 36.27 -4.22 -33.52
N GLU A 48 36.29 -4.13 -34.85
CA GLU A 48 35.12 -3.76 -35.65
C GLU A 48 33.98 -4.76 -35.45
N THR A 49 34.30 -6.06 -35.41
CA THR A 49 33.32 -7.13 -35.13
C THR A 49 32.72 -6.99 -33.72
N VAL A 50 33.54 -6.65 -32.72
CA VAL A 50 33.06 -6.42 -31.34
C VAL A 50 32.15 -5.19 -31.29
N MET A 51 32.52 -4.09 -31.95
CA MET A 51 31.70 -2.88 -32.01
C MET A 51 30.34 -3.15 -32.68
N GLN A 52 30.31 -3.90 -33.79
CA GLN A 52 29.05 -4.30 -34.44
C GLN A 52 28.17 -5.15 -33.52
N ARG A 53 28.77 -6.06 -32.73
CA ARG A 53 28.03 -6.88 -31.76
C ARG A 53 27.48 -6.04 -30.61
N ILE A 54 28.21 -5.04 -30.14
CA ILE A 54 27.72 -4.13 -29.09
C ILE A 54 26.51 -3.34 -29.60
N VAL A 55 26.59 -2.77 -30.80
CA VAL A 55 25.45 -2.05 -31.41
C VAL A 55 24.24 -2.97 -31.59
N ALA A 56 24.45 -4.22 -32.01
CA ALA A 56 23.36 -5.20 -32.13
C ALA A 56 22.74 -5.54 -30.76
N ILE A 57 23.54 -5.66 -29.71
CA ILE A 57 23.05 -5.90 -28.34
C ILE A 57 22.27 -4.69 -27.84
N GLU A 58 22.76 -3.47 -28.05
CA GLU A 58 22.06 -2.24 -27.67
C GLU A 58 20.71 -2.11 -28.37
N GLU A 59 20.64 -2.48 -29.66
CA GLU A 59 19.39 -2.46 -30.42
C GLU A 59 18.40 -3.53 -29.93
N VAL A 60 18.88 -4.75 -29.63
CA VAL A 60 18.06 -5.78 -28.98
C VAL A 60 17.58 -5.29 -27.60
N LEU A 61 18.44 -4.63 -26.83
CA LEU A 61 18.06 -4.07 -25.53
C LEU A 61 16.99 -2.99 -25.67
N ARG A 62 17.11 -2.09 -26.65
CA ARG A 62 16.07 -1.09 -26.97
C ARG A 62 14.76 -1.76 -27.35
N GLN A 63 14.79 -2.79 -28.19
CA GLN A 63 13.61 -3.53 -28.60
C GLN A 63 12.96 -4.26 -27.42
N VAL A 64 13.75 -4.90 -26.55
CA VAL A 64 13.26 -5.55 -25.32
C VAL A 64 12.66 -4.52 -24.37
N ILE A 65 13.29 -3.36 -24.16
CA ILE A 65 12.73 -2.27 -23.34
C ILE A 65 11.40 -1.80 -23.93
N CYS A 66 11.32 -1.62 -25.25
CA CYS A 66 10.09 -1.19 -25.92
C CYS A 66 8.99 -2.25 -25.75
N VAL A 67 9.29 -3.53 -25.92
CA VAL A 67 8.33 -4.64 -25.74
C VAL A 67 7.89 -4.78 -24.29
N VAL A 68 8.80 -4.63 -23.32
CA VAL A 68 8.49 -4.66 -21.88
C VAL A 68 7.64 -3.45 -21.46
N GLN A 69 7.88 -2.27 -22.05
CA GLN A 69 7.05 -1.08 -21.82
C GLN A 69 5.69 -1.15 -22.54
N GLN A 70 5.58 -1.94 -23.60
CA GLN A 70 4.34 -2.12 -24.39
C GLN A 70 3.49 -3.30 -23.92
N THR A 71 3.97 -4.19 -23.04
CA THR A 71 3.08 -5.14 -22.38
C THR A 71 2.17 -4.37 -21.43
N PRO A 72 0.83 -4.30 -21.67
CA PRO A 72 -0.07 -3.83 -20.65
C PRO A 72 0.04 -4.82 -19.50
N VAL A 73 0.75 -4.42 -18.44
CA VAL A 73 0.71 -5.11 -17.16
C VAL A 73 -0.76 -5.05 -16.76
N ARG A 74 -1.51 -6.12 -17.05
CA ARG A 74 -2.87 -6.24 -16.54
C ARG A 74 -2.74 -6.01 -15.04
N PRO A 75 -3.43 -5.01 -14.46
CA PRO A 75 -3.38 -4.81 -13.03
C PRO A 75 -3.73 -6.15 -12.39
N ALA A 76 -2.78 -6.72 -11.64
CA ALA A 76 -2.95 -8.02 -11.03
C ALA A 76 -4.20 -7.93 -10.15
N GLU A 77 -5.24 -8.71 -10.46
CA GLU A 77 -6.52 -8.63 -9.77
C GLU A 77 -6.29 -8.60 -8.26
N ILE A 78 -6.72 -7.51 -7.61
CA ILE A 78 -6.55 -7.36 -6.16
C ILE A 78 -7.31 -8.50 -5.49
N ARG A 79 -6.58 -9.48 -4.97
CA ARG A 79 -7.20 -10.60 -4.27
C ARG A 79 -7.90 -10.05 -3.04
N LYS A 80 -9.12 -10.54 -2.78
CA LYS A 80 -9.96 -10.11 -1.65
C LYS A 80 -9.20 -10.05 -0.32
N GLY A 81 -8.32 -11.03 -0.04
CA GLY A 81 -7.52 -11.07 1.19
C GLY A 81 -6.45 -9.98 1.32
N GLN A 82 -6.04 -9.34 0.22
CA GLN A 82 -5.07 -8.24 0.26
C GLN A 82 -5.75 -6.92 0.65
N LEU A 83 -6.95 -6.65 0.13
CA LEU A 83 -7.77 -5.51 0.58
C LEU A 83 -8.17 -5.63 2.04
N ASP A 84 -8.54 -6.84 2.49
CA ASP A 84 -8.93 -7.11 3.88
C ASP A 84 -7.88 -6.59 4.86
N ARG A 85 -6.59 -6.88 4.62
CA ARG A 85 -5.49 -6.52 5.54
C ARG A 85 -5.36 -5.03 5.77
N HIS A 86 -5.63 -4.21 4.76
CA HIS A 86 -5.50 -2.75 4.84
C HIS A 86 -6.80 -2.07 5.26
N CYS A 87 -7.94 -2.58 4.78
CA CYS A 87 -9.24 -2.00 5.10
C CYS A 87 -9.69 -2.32 6.52
N ILE A 88 -9.30 -3.49 7.08
CA ILE A 88 -9.73 -3.91 8.42
C ILE A 88 -9.21 -2.99 9.51
N THR A 89 -7.93 -2.59 9.45
CA THR A 89 -7.33 -1.69 10.45
C THR A 89 -8.06 -0.35 10.51
N LEU A 90 -8.48 0.18 9.35
CA LEU A 90 -9.26 1.42 9.33
C LEU A 90 -10.68 1.18 9.85
N PHE A 91 -11.30 0.06 9.47
CA PHE A 91 -12.66 -0.28 9.86
C PHE A 91 -12.81 -0.49 11.37
N GLU A 92 -11.84 -1.11 12.03
CA GLU A 92 -11.85 -1.36 13.48
C GLU A 92 -11.92 -0.07 14.30
N LYS A 93 -11.39 1.02 13.77
CA LYS A 93 -11.42 2.37 14.37
C LYS A 93 -12.61 3.20 13.89
N HIS A 94 -12.89 3.09 12.59
CA HIS A 94 -13.84 3.89 11.86
C HIS A 94 -14.68 2.98 10.95
N PRO A 95 -15.74 2.35 11.48
CA PRO A 95 -16.63 1.52 10.67
C PRO A 95 -17.35 2.33 9.58
N GLU A 96 -17.46 3.66 9.79
CA GLU A 96 -17.94 4.63 8.82
C GLU A 96 -16.85 5.67 8.51
N PRO A 97 -15.89 5.34 7.62
CA PRO A 97 -14.80 6.24 7.33
C PRO A 97 -15.29 7.46 6.53
N THR A 98 -14.79 8.63 6.91
CA THR A 98 -14.99 9.89 6.18
C THR A 98 -14.29 9.86 4.82
N ILE A 99 -14.66 10.78 3.92
CA ILE A 99 -14.03 10.91 2.60
C ILE A 99 -12.51 11.08 2.73
N THR A 100 -12.05 11.84 3.74
CA THR A 100 -10.63 12.07 4.01
C THR A 100 -9.91 10.79 4.44
N GLN A 101 -10.54 9.98 5.32
CA GLN A 101 -9.99 8.70 5.76
C GLN A 101 -9.92 7.69 4.61
N LEU A 102 -10.95 7.65 3.76
CA LEU A 102 -10.94 6.86 2.54
C LEU A 102 -9.85 7.35 1.58
N ALA A 103 -9.69 8.66 1.38
CA ALA A 103 -8.66 9.21 0.52
C ALA A 103 -7.24 8.86 1.01
N GLY A 104 -7.02 8.87 2.34
CA GLY A 104 -5.77 8.42 2.94
C GLY A 104 -5.49 6.93 2.71
N LEU A 105 -6.50 6.07 2.90
CA LEU A 105 -6.40 4.64 2.60
C LEU A 105 -6.15 4.38 1.10
N ILE A 106 -6.79 5.14 0.22
CA ILE A 106 -6.57 4.98 -1.22
C ILE A 106 -5.14 5.37 -1.60
N ARG A 107 -4.59 6.44 -1.03
CA ARG A 107 -3.17 6.79 -1.27
C ARG A 107 -2.23 5.67 -0.84
N SER A 108 -2.44 5.07 0.34
CA SER A 108 -1.59 3.95 0.76
C SER A 108 -1.77 2.71 -0.10
N LEU A 109 -2.99 2.47 -0.64
CA LEU A 109 -3.24 1.39 -1.58
C LEU A 109 -2.64 1.66 -2.97
N GLU A 110 -2.57 2.92 -3.41
CA GLU A 110 -1.91 3.29 -4.68
C GLU A 110 -0.42 2.93 -4.66
N ASP A 111 0.26 3.11 -3.52
CA ASP A 111 1.66 2.73 -3.33
C ASP A 111 1.87 1.20 -3.35
N ILE A 112 0.90 0.45 -2.84
CA ILE A 112 0.96 -1.02 -2.70
C ILE A 112 0.54 -1.73 -3.99
N PHE A 113 -0.37 -1.14 -4.75
CA PHE A 113 -0.93 -1.68 -6.00
C PHE A 113 -0.64 -0.74 -7.18
N PRO A 114 0.64 -0.52 -7.52
CA PRO A 114 1.01 0.34 -8.65
C PRO A 114 0.43 -0.24 -9.93
N GLY A 115 -0.39 0.55 -10.63
CA GLY A 115 -1.05 0.16 -11.88
C GLY A 115 -2.56 -0.04 -11.80
N HIS A 116 -3.18 0.03 -10.62
CA HIS A 116 -4.64 0.12 -10.52
C HIS A 116 -5.12 1.56 -10.64
N ASP A 117 -6.25 1.79 -11.33
CA ASP A 117 -6.86 3.11 -11.36
C ASP A 117 -7.43 3.47 -9.98
N ARG A 118 -7.23 4.73 -9.59
CA ARG A 118 -7.73 5.30 -8.33
C ARG A 118 -9.23 5.11 -8.18
N ARG A 119 -10.00 5.23 -9.27
CA ARG A 119 -11.47 5.09 -9.23
C ARG A 119 -11.89 3.65 -9.00
N GLU A 120 -11.16 2.69 -9.57
CA GLU A 120 -11.38 1.26 -9.36
C GLU A 120 -11.06 0.88 -7.91
N LEU A 121 -9.91 1.32 -7.38
CA LEU A 121 -9.54 1.14 -5.98
C LEU A 121 -10.60 1.69 -5.04
N LEU A 122 -11.07 2.93 -5.28
CA LEU A 122 -12.11 3.55 -4.47
C LEU A 122 -13.43 2.76 -4.52
N SER A 123 -13.79 2.25 -5.69
CA SER A 123 -15.00 1.44 -5.87
C SER A 123 -14.90 0.11 -5.12
N LEU A 124 -13.75 -0.55 -5.17
CA LEU A 124 -13.47 -1.79 -4.45
C LEU A 124 -13.51 -1.57 -2.92
N VAL A 125 -12.82 -0.55 -2.43
CA VAL A 125 -12.79 -0.19 -1.00
C VAL A 125 -14.21 0.14 -0.51
N ARG A 126 -14.99 0.95 -1.23
CA ARG A 126 -16.37 1.25 -0.86
C ARG A 126 -17.25 0.00 -0.78
N ARG A 127 -17.13 -0.90 -1.77
CA ARG A 127 -17.84 -2.17 -1.78
C ARG A 127 -17.43 -3.05 -0.61
N TRP A 128 -16.15 -3.07 -0.28
CA TRP A 128 -15.60 -3.78 0.87
C TRP A 128 -16.21 -3.26 2.18
N PHE A 129 -16.17 -1.96 2.42
CA PHE A 129 -16.72 -1.34 3.64
C PHE A 129 -18.23 -1.58 3.77
N ARG A 130 -18.98 -1.48 2.67
CA ARG A 130 -20.41 -1.80 2.67
C ARG A 130 -20.67 -3.23 3.13
N LYS A 131 -20.00 -4.21 2.51
CA LYS A 131 -20.16 -5.62 2.86
C LYS A 131 -19.74 -5.89 4.31
N LYS A 132 -18.62 -5.31 4.75
CA LYS A 132 -18.13 -5.48 6.12
C LYS A 132 -19.09 -4.92 7.16
N ARG A 133 -19.68 -3.74 6.91
CA ARG A 133 -20.72 -3.16 7.77
C ARG A 133 -21.96 -4.04 7.88
N GLU A 134 -22.37 -4.69 6.80
CA GLU A 134 -23.49 -5.63 6.81
C GLU A 134 -23.16 -6.87 7.65
N GLU A 135 -21.99 -7.48 7.43
CA GLU A 135 -21.50 -8.64 8.21
C GLU A 135 -21.40 -8.33 9.71
N VAL A 136 -20.81 -7.17 10.06
CA VAL A 136 -20.68 -6.73 11.45
C VAL A 136 -22.04 -6.36 12.04
N GLY A 137 -22.91 -5.70 11.28
CA GLY A 137 -24.25 -5.36 11.74
C GLY A 137 -25.05 -6.61 12.13
N LEU A 138 -24.93 -7.71 11.38
CA LEU A 138 -25.54 -8.99 11.74
C LEU A 138 -24.97 -9.55 13.04
N LYS A 139 -23.66 -9.44 13.25
CA LYS A 139 -23.01 -9.87 14.50
C LYS A 139 -23.44 -9.04 15.70
N VAL A 140 -23.60 -7.73 15.53
CA VAL A 140 -24.14 -6.81 16.56
C VAL A 140 -25.55 -7.24 16.96
N VAL A 141 -26.43 -7.51 15.99
CA VAL A 141 -27.79 -7.99 16.27
C VAL A 141 -27.78 -9.35 16.95
N ALA A 142 -26.91 -10.26 16.53
CA ALA A 142 -26.76 -11.57 17.15
C ALA A 142 -26.20 -11.48 18.59
N ALA A 143 -25.31 -10.54 18.87
CA ALA A 143 -24.82 -10.24 20.21
C ALA A 143 -25.93 -9.65 21.08
N LEU A 144 -26.68 -8.68 20.57
CA LEU A 144 -27.85 -8.12 21.25
C LEU A 144 -28.87 -9.20 21.62
N LYS A 145 -29.14 -10.13 20.70
CA LYS A 145 -30.04 -11.27 20.94
C LYS A 145 -29.50 -12.22 22.02
N ARG A 146 -28.17 -12.38 22.13
CA ARG A 146 -27.55 -13.18 23.20
C ARG A 146 -27.66 -12.50 24.55
N MET A 147 -27.47 -11.18 24.61
CA MET A 147 -27.57 -10.39 25.84
C MET A 147 -29.01 -10.32 26.38
N TYR A 148 -29.98 -10.08 25.51
CA TYR A 148 -31.38 -9.80 25.93
C TYR A 148 -32.37 -10.93 25.64
N GLY A 149 -31.97 -11.97 24.89
CA GLY A 149 -32.87 -13.05 24.48
C GLY A 149 -33.88 -12.58 23.43
N ASP A 150 -35.17 -12.63 23.75
CA ASP A 150 -36.22 -12.19 22.83
C ASP A 150 -36.27 -10.66 22.71
N LEU A 151 -35.68 -10.16 21.63
CA LEU A 151 -35.62 -8.73 21.32
C LEU A 151 -36.99 -8.07 21.17
N LYS A 152 -38.04 -8.82 20.77
CA LYS A 152 -39.37 -8.24 20.61
C LYS A 152 -40.00 -7.90 21.96
N SER A 153 -39.90 -8.83 22.91
CA SER A 153 -40.41 -8.66 24.27
C SER A 153 -39.56 -7.68 25.10
N LYS A 154 -38.28 -7.53 24.76
CA LYS A 154 -37.31 -6.66 25.47
C LYS A 154 -37.05 -5.31 24.81
N ARG A 155 -37.80 -4.98 23.76
CA ARG A 155 -37.59 -3.78 22.94
C ARG A 155 -37.57 -2.50 23.78
N ASP A 156 -38.62 -2.26 24.58
CA ASP A 156 -38.77 -0.99 25.31
C ASP A 156 -37.66 -0.81 26.36
N GLU A 157 -37.20 -1.91 26.97
CA GLU A 157 -36.07 -1.93 27.89
C GLU A 157 -34.76 -1.53 27.18
N ILE A 158 -34.50 -2.11 26.00
CA ILE A 158 -33.33 -1.78 25.19
C ILE A 158 -33.39 -0.33 24.70
N GLU A 159 -34.55 0.12 24.21
CA GLU A 159 -34.74 1.48 23.70
C GLU A 159 -34.53 2.52 24.79
N LYS A 160 -35.05 2.27 26.00
CA LYS A 160 -34.82 3.12 27.17
C LYS A 160 -33.34 3.15 27.58
N ALA A 161 -32.68 1.99 27.64
CA ALA A 161 -31.25 1.92 27.97
C ALA A 161 -30.36 2.70 26.98
N LEU A 162 -30.74 2.73 25.70
CA LEU A 162 -30.05 3.51 24.67
C LEU A 162 -30.28 5.02 24.81
N GLN A 163 -31.48 5.44 25.22
CA GLN A 163 -31.83 6.84 25.45
C GLN A 163 -31.17 7.39 26.71
N ASP A 164 -31.16 6.61 27.79
CA ASP A 164 -30.59 6.97 29.09
C ASP A 164 -29.05 6.83 29.12
N GLU A 165 -28.43 6.45 28.00
CA GLU A 165 -26.99 6.19 27.86
C GLU A 165 -26.43 5.15 28.86
N THR A 166 -27.32 4.30 29.40
CA THR A 166 -26.98 3.23 30.35
C THR A 166 -26.67 1.91 29.65
N PHE A 167 -26.83 1.86 28.33
CA PHE A 167 -26.53 0.67 27.53
C PHE A 167 -25.02 0.38 27.51
N ASP A 168 -24.64 -0.82 27.95
CA ASP A 168 -23.24 -1.26 27.94
C ASP A 168 -22.80 -1.73 26.55
N PHE A 169 -22.23 -0.79 25.79
CA PHE A 169 -21.62 -1.07 24.49
C PHE A 169 -20.32 -1.88 24.59
N GLY A 170 -19.63 -1.86 25.74
CA GLY A 170 -18.41 -2.65 25.94
C GLY A 170 -18.72 -4.14 25.91
N THR A 171 -19.67 -4.57 26.75
CA THR A 171 -20.15 -5.97 26.77
C THR A 171 -20.71 -6.39 25.41
N LEU A 172 -21.44 -5.51 24.72
CA LEU A 172 -21.93 -5.81 23.37
C LEU A 172 -20.77 -6.08 22.39
N ILE A 173 -19.75 -5.23 22.37
CA ILE A 173 -18.59 -5.38 21.48
C ILE A 173 -17.85 -6.69 21.80
N GLU A 174 -17.63 -7.00 23.07
CA GLU A 174 -17.04 -8.28 23.49
C GLU A 174 -17.86 -9.48 22.99
N GLU A 175 -19.19 -9.42 23.14
CA GLU A 175 -20.10 -10.44 22.64
C GLU A 175 -20.09 -10.56 21.11
N THR A 176 -19.81 -9.49 20.35
CA THR A 176 -19.69 -9.61 18.89
C THR A 176 -18.49 -10.46 18.46
N ARG A 177 -17.52 -10.71 19.35
CA ARG A 177 -16.24 -11.37 19.04
C ARG A 177 -15.54 -10.71 17.85
N LEU A 178 -15.67 -9.40 17.75
CA LEU A 178 -14.99 -8.59 16.75
C LEU A 178 -13.92 -7.77 17.45
N CYS A 179 -12.76 -7.61 16.82
CA CYS A 179 -11.69 -6.74 17.29
C CYS A 179 -12.03 -5.26 17.01
N LEU A 180 -13.23 -4.80 17.38
CA LEU A 180 -13.58 -3.38 17.26
C LEU A 180 -12.99 -2.63 18.45
N GLU A 181 -12.33 -1.51 18.20
CA GLU A 181 -11.91 -0.63 19.27
C GLU A 181 -13.16 0.04 19.86
N SER A 182 -13.23 0.18 21.20
CA SER A 182 -14.35 0.86 21.87
C SER A 182 -14.27 2.38 21.68
N THR A 183 -14.26 2.84 20.43
CA THR A 183 -14.23 4.25 20.05
C THR A 183 -15.65 4.81 19.96
N PRO A 184 -15.84 6.13 20.11
CA PRO A 184 -17.15 6.76 19.92
C PRO A 184 -17.77 6.48 18.54
N ALA A 185 -16.95 6.33 17.50
CA ALA A 185 -17.40 6.00 16.16
C ALA A 185 -17.99 4.58 16.09
N VAL A 186 -17.35 3.61 16.75
CA VAL A 186 -17.84 2.23 16.84
C VAL A 186 -19.12 2.15 17.67
N ILE A 187 -19.16 2.86 18.81
CA ILE A 187 -20.37 2.94 19.65
C ILE A 187 -21.53 3.53 18.86
N GLY A 188 -21.30 4.65 18.15
CA GLY A 188 -22.31 5.27 17.28
C GLY A 188 -22.83 4.31 16.21
N PHE A 189 -21.93 3.58 15.55
CA PHE A 189 -22.29 2.56 14.57
C PHE A 189 -23.12 1.42 15.21
N CYS A 190 -22.71 0.88 16.35
CA CYS A 190 -23.45 -0.18 17.06
C CYS A 190 -24.84 0.31 17.47
N ARG A 191 -24.94 1.53 18.03
CA ARG A 191 -26.20 2.18 18.41
C ARG A 191 -27.13 2.29 17.20
N GLU A 192 -26.62 2.74 16.06
CA GLU A 192 -27.41 2.84 14.83
C GLU A 192 -27.92 1.48 14.36
N LYS A 193 -27.09 0.43 14.40
CA LYS A 193 -27.50 -0.92 14.02
C LYS A 193 -28.58 -1.48 14.94
N ILE A 194 -28.46 -1.25 16.25
CA ILE A 194 -29.50 -1.64 17.21
C ILE A 194 -30.80 -0.88 16.91
N ASN A 195 -30.75 0.44 16.76
CA ASN A 195 -31.94 1.25 16.45
C ASN A 195 -32.61 0.84 15.14
N CYS A 196 -31.84 0.50 14.11
CA CYS A 196 -32.40 -0.05 12.88
C CYS A 196 -33.11 -1.38 13.11
N GLN A 197 -32.56 -2.24 13.96
CA GLN A 197 -33.19 -3.52 14.30
C GLN A 197 -34.46 -3.34 15.14
N LEU A 198 -34.46 -2.45 16.14
CA LEU A 198 -35.64 -2.15 16.95
C LEU A 198 -36.79 -1.61 16.09
N ARG A 199 -36.51 -0.70 15.14
CA ARG A 199 -37.51 -0.20 14.18
C ARG A 199 -38.11 -1.31 13.32
N ARG A 200 -37.31 -2.29 12.89
CA ARG A 200 -37.79 -3.45 12.13
C ARG A 200 -38.69 -4.39 12.93
N LEU A 201 -38.60 -4.37 14.25
CA LEU A 201 -39.48 -5.16 15.11
C LEU A 201 -40.85 -4.49 15.35
N GLN A 202 -41.01 -3.21 14.95
CA GLN A 202 -42.27 -2.47 15.02
C GLN A 202 -43.19 -2.71 13.81
N SER A 203 -42.61 -3.05 12.65
CA SER A 203 -43.32 -3.38 11.40
C SER A 203 -43.74 -4.84 11.36
#